data_AF-A0A1C6D2T6-F1
#
_entry.id   AF-A0A1C6D2T6-F1
#
_cell.length_a   1.000
_cell.length_b   1.000
_cell.length_c   1.000
_cell.angle_alpha   90.00
_cell.angle_beta   90.00
_cell.angle_gamma   90.00
#
_symmetry.space_group_name_H-M   'P 1'
#
loop_
_entity.id
_entity.type
_entity.pdbx_description
1 polymer ?
#
loop_
_entity_poly.entity_id
_entity_poly.type
_entity_poly.pdbx_seq_one_letter_code
_entity_poly.pdbx_strand_id
1 'polypeptide(L)'
;MLKDLFKKAAAVLVSAASVFALSATAFAAADNTVSFDVSAAPVIEPWSSYAISMEHYDPTKITSASEVIVNFTYEEVTPVAEGSEKECPIELIVQSWSFPDTPMANSSGGVWAKVAPYEWDDTHAKFSYDDMVAAYGTADFSGVDALNIGATANANLTVQSCTITNCEDNMYIKMTDAERAEAYKTALIVVLASALAVIVIIIVVFLIILKRKSSYTYDVATGKYVKIEKNKK
;
A
#
# COMPACT_ATOMS: atom_id res chain seq x y z
N MET A 1 13.51 23.03 15.16
CA MET A 1 14.03 21.72 15.62
C MET A 1 13.01 20.89 16.39
N LEU A 2 12.66 21.17 17.66
CA LEU A 2 11.64 20.35 18.37
C LEU A 2 10.24 20.48 17.75
N LYS A 3 9.88 21.70 17.30
CA LYS A 3 8.62 21.97 16.60
C LYS A 3 8.51 21.27 15.23
N ASP A 4 9.62 20.95 14.58
CA ASP A 4 9.63 20.23 13.29
C ASP A 4 9.53 18.71 13.48
N LEU A 5 10.04 18.20 14.60
CA LEU A 5 9.94 16.79 14.97
C LEU A 5 8.50 16.41 15.36
N PHE A 6 7.78 17.32 16.05
CA PHE A 6 6.36 17.13 16.37
C PHE A 6 5.45 17.22 15.14
N LYS A 7 5.79 18.02 14.13
CA LYS A 7 5.05 18.04 12.85
C LYS A 7 5.24 16.75 12.06
N LYS A 8 6.43 16.15 12.08
CA LYS A 8 6.69 14.85 11.45
C LYS A 8 6.04 13.67 12.19
N ALA A 9 5.95 13.73 13.53
CA ALA A 9 5.25 12.70 14.31
C ALA A 9 3.71 12.78 14.18
N ALA A 10 3.15 13.98 14.00
CA ALA A 10 1.72 14.15 13.76
C ALA A 10 1.26 13.63 12.38
N ALA A 11 2.15 13.64 11.38
CA ALA A 11 1.86 13.07 10.06
C ALA A 11 1.90 11.52 10.04
N VAL A 12 2.60 10.89 10.99
CA VAL A 12 2.73 9.42 11.07
C VAL A 12 1.61 8.77 11.90
N LEU A 13 0.85 9.54 12.68
CA LEU A 13 -0.25 9.00 13.49
C LEU A 13 -1.62 9.01 12.78
N VAL A 14 -1.75 9.69 11.64
CA VAL A 14 -2.99 9.64 10.83
C VAL A 14 -3.03 8.39 9.94
N SER A 15 -1.90 7.73 9.68
CA SER A 15 -1.84 6.51 8.85
C SER A 15 -2.08 5.21 9.60
N ALA A 16 -2.20 5.22 10.93
CA ALA A 16 -2.47 4.01 11.73
C ALA A 16 -3.98 3.82 12.06
N ALA A 17 -4.82 4.82 11.76
CA ALA A 17 -6.25 4.79 12.04
C ALA A 17 -7.13 4.53 10.80
N SER A 18 -6.54 4.38 9.61
CA SER A 18 -7.26 4.07 8.37
C SER A 18 -7.62 2.59 8.19
N VAL A 19 -7.23 1.71 9.11
CA VAL A 19 -7.48 0.25 9.01
C VAL A 19 -8.93 -0.15 9.33
N PHE A 20 -9.84 0.79 9.60
CA PHE A 20 -11.25 0.46 9.88
C PHE A 20 -12.22 1.39 9.16
N ALA A 21 -12.44 1.14 7.86
CA ALA A 21 -13.62 1.61 7.16
C ALA A 21 -14.15 0.58 6.15
N LEU A 22 -14.44 -0.63 6.62
CA LEU A 22 -15.43 -1.49 5.98
C LEU A 22 -16.80 -0.82 6.15
N SER A 23 -17.17 0.05 5.22
CA SER A 23 -18.56 0.53 5.12
C SER A 23 -19.31 -0.35 4.12
N ALA A 24 -19.84 -1.45 4.64
CA ALA A 24 -20.89 -2.18 3.95
C ALA A 24 -22.11 -1.27 3.82
N THR A 25 -22.44 -0.85 2.61
CA THR A 25 -23.76 -0.30 2.29
C THR A 25 -24.44 -1.25 1.31
N ALA A 26 -25.44 -1.97 1.81
CA ALA A 26 -26.32 -2.81 1.01
C ALA A 26 -27.36 -1.92 0.31
N PHE A 27 -27.66 -2.18 -0.98
CA PHE A 27 -28.98 -2.61 -1.47
C PHE A 27 -29.01 -2.75 -3.01
N ALA A 28 -29.58 -3.89 -3.44
CA ALA A 28 -30.14 -4.25 -4.77
C ALA A 28 -29.20 -4.85 -5.84
N ALA A 29 -29.59 -6.04 -6.33
CA ALA A 29 -28.81 -7.08 -7.03
C ALA A 29 -27.68 -7.67 -6.14
N ALA A 30 -27.50 -8.99 -6.13
CA ALA A 30 -26.49 -9.64 -5.29
C ALA A 30 -25.09 -9.46 -5.91
N ASP A 31 -24.68 -8.21 -6.10
CA ASP A 31 -23.38 -7.83 -6.65
C ASP A 31 -22.39 -7.88 -5.51
N ASN A 32 -21.89 -9.07 -5.19
CA ASN A 32 -20.81 -9.29 -4.22
C ASN A 32 -19.53 -8.63 -4.74
N THR A 33 -19.44 -7.32 -4.52
CA THR A 33 -18.32 -6.50 -4.93
C THR A 33 -17.32 -6.41 -3.79
N VAL A 34 -16.07 -6.72 -4.09
CA VAL A 34 -14.94 -6.66 -3.16
C VAL A 34 -14.07 -5.48 -3.53
N SER A 35 -13.82 -4.58 -2.57
CA SER A 35 -12.92 -3.45 -2.73
C SER A 35 -11.58 -3.72 -2.06
N PHE A 36 -10.49 -3.44 -2.76
CA PHE A 36 -9.13 -3.56 -2.23
C PHE A 36 -8.65 -2.25 -1.62
N ASP A 37 -7.94 -2.35 -0.50
CA ASP A 37 -7.26 -1.20 0.08
C ASP A 37 -6.02 -0.84 -0.76
N VAL A 38 -6.12 0.28 -1.46
CA VAL A 38 -5.04 0.87 -2.29
C VAL A 38 -4.47 2.13 -1.66
N SER A 39 -4.79 2.43 -0.39
CA SER A 39 -4.37 3.67 0.28
C SER A 39 -2.84 3.81 0.42
N ALA A 40 -2.12 2.70 0.35
CA ALA A 40 -0.66 2.63 0.35
C ALA A 40 -0.03 2.55 -1.05
N ALA A 41 -0.83 2.59 -2.13
CA ALA A 41 -0.31 2.54 -3.49
C ALA A 41 0.55 3.78 -3.79
N PRO A 42 1.80 3.61 -4.25
CA PRO A 42 2.60 4.72 -4.72
C PRO A 42 2.11 5.20 -6.09
N VAL A 43 2.67 6.31 -6.58
CA VAL A 43 2.63 6.59 -8.02
C VAL A 43 3.34 5.46 -8.75
N ILE A 44 2.68 4.88 -9.74
CA ILE A 44 3.19 3.77 -10.54
C ILE A 44 3.82 4.38 -11.79
N GLU A 45 5.15 4.35 -11.87
CA GLU A 45 5.91 4.82 -13.02
C GLU A 45 5.73 3.89 -14.23
N PRO A 46 5.99 4.37 -15.47
CA PRO A 46 5.94 3.54 -16.66
C PRO A 46 6.67 2.20 -16.49
N TRP A 47 6.03 1.11 -16.91
CA TRP A 47 6.54 -0.26 -16.80
C TRP A 47 6.71 -0.79 -15.37
N SER A 48 6.17 -0.09 -14.37
CA SER A 48 6.07 -0.55 -12.99
C SER A 48 4.65 -1.00 -12.67
N SER A 49 4.49 -1.68 -11.54
CA SER A 49 3.18 -2.15 -11.07
C SER A 49 3.02 -2.05 -9.56
N TYR A 50 1.77 -1.97 -9.11
CA TYR A 50 1.37 -2.11 -7.71
C TYR A 50 0.64 -3.43 -7.53
N ALA A 51 1.16 -4.29 -6.65
CA ALA A 51 0.58 -5.59 -6.36
C ALA A 51 -0.57 -5.46 -5.36
N ILE A 52 -1.75 -5.91 -5.76
CA ILE A 52 -2.83 -6.28 -4.86
C ILE A 52 -2.63 -7.74 -4.51
N SER A 53 -2.01 -7.98 -3.35
CA SER A 53 -1.76 -9.33 -2.84
C SER A 53 -3.07 -10.09 -2.62
N MET A 54 -3.13 -11.33 -3.10
CA MET A 54 -4.23 -12.25 -2.84
C MET A 54 -4.01 -13.09 -1.57
N GLU A 55 -3.06 -12.74 -0.69
CA GLU A 55 -2.83 -13.45 0.58
C GLU A 55 -4.05 -13.46 1.52
N HIS A 56 -4.96 -12.49 1.37
CA HIS A 56 -6.17 -12.36 2.18
C HIS A 56 -7.47 -12.50 1.37
N TYR A 57 -7.36 -12.90 0.11
CA TYR A 57 -8.48 -13.04 -0.81
C TYR A 57 -8.39 -14.38 -1.52
N ASP A 58 -9.52 -15.04 -1.73
CA ASP A 58 -9.59 -16.30 -2.45
C ASP A 58 -9.86 -16.01 -3.94
N PRO A 59 -8.84 -16.07 -4.82
CA PRO A 59 -9.01 -15.78 -6.24
C PRO A 59 -9.93 -16.80 -6.94
N THR A 60 -10.18 -17.97 -6.35
CA THR A 60 -11.16 -18.94 -6.88
C THR A 60 -12.61 -18.45 -6.78
N LYS A 61 -12.84 -17.33 -6.09
CA LYS A 61 -14.15 -16.68 -5.93
C LYS A 61 -14.47 -15.67 -7.02
N ILE A 62 -13.53 -15.40 -7.92
CA ILE A 62 -13.77 -14.59 -9.12
C ILE A 62 -14.57 -15.46 -10.11
N THR A 63 -15.72 -14.96 -10.56
CA THR A 63 -16.65 -15.69 -11.43
C THR A 63 -16.59 -15.21 -12.86
N SER A 64 -17.23 -15.93 -13.79
CA SER A 64 -17.37 -15.48 -15.17
C SER A 64 -18.19 -14.19 -15.34
N ALA A 65 -18.93 -13.76 -14.31
CA ALA A 65 -19.62 -12.47 -14.28
C ALA A 65 -18.78 -11.36 -13.65
N SER A 66 -17.60 -11.68 -13.09
CA SER A 66 -16.75 -10.71 -12.40
C SER A 66 -16.04 -9.77 -13.37
N GLU A 67 -15.90 -8.53 -12.93
CA GLU A 67 -15.12 -7.51 -13.61
C GLU A 67 -14.18 -6.86 -12.60
N VAL A 68 -12.92 -6.62 -13.00
CA VAL A 68 -12.01 -5.77 -12.24
C VAL A 68 -12.22 -4.35 -12.71
N ILE A 69 -12.54 -3.45 -11.78
CA ILE A 69 -12.73 -2.02 -12.06
C ILE A 69 -11.67 -1.25 -11.27
N VAL A 70 -10.89 -0.44 -11.99
CA VAL A 70 -9.85 0.41 -11.39
C VAL A 70 -10.18 1.87 -11.69
N ASN A 71 -10.34 2.68 -10.65
CA ASN A 71 -10.39 4.13 -10.78
C ASN A 71 -9.00 4.71 -10.55
N PHE A 72 -8.59 5.65 -11.40
CA PHE A 72 -7.25 6.22 -11.39
C PHE A 72 -7.22 7.67 -11.86
N THR A 73 -6.09 8.32 -11.59
CA THR A 73 -5.63 9.50 -12.32
C THR A 73 -4.27 9.19 -12.93
N TYR A 74 -3.89 9.90 -13.98
CA TYR A 74 -2.59 9.70 -14.58
C TYR A 74 -2.01 10.99 -15.17
N GLU A 75 -0.69 11.02 -15.28
CA GLU A 75 0.06 12.08 -15.96
C GLU A 75 0.79 11.48 -17.16
N GLU A 76 0.60 12.07 -18.35
CA GLU A 76 1.31 11.63 -19.55
C GLU A 76 2.79 12.00 -19.48
N VAL A 77 3.65 11.00 -19.61
CA VAL A 77 5.12 11.16 -19.61
C VAL A 77 5.63 11.41 -21.03
N THR A 78 4.97 10.83 -22.02
CA THR A 78 5.22 11.09 -23.45
C THR A 78 3.90 11.53 -24.08
N PRO A 79 3.72 12.83 -24.40
CA PRO A 79 2.48 13.31 -25.00
C PRO A 79 2.22 12.60 -26.32
N VAL A 80 1.02 12.07 -26.48
CA VAL A 80 0.59 11.48 -27.74
C VAL A 80 0.56 12.58 -28.81
N ALA A 81 1.16 12.33 -29.98
CA ALA A 81 1.14 13.31 -31.06
C ALA A 81 -0.31 13.63 -31.46
N GLU A 82 -0.61 14.92 -31.63
CA GLU A 82 -1.95 15.42 -31.94
C GLU A 82 -2.56 14.65 -33.13
N GLY A 83 -3.72 14.03 -32.92
CA GLY A 83 -4.42 13.21 -33.91
C GLY A 83 -4.11 11.71 -33.89
N SER A 84 -3.26 11.22 -32.98
CA SER A 84 -3.06 9.78 -32.78
C SER A 84 -4.07 9.21 -31.78
N GLU A 85 -4.37 7.91 -31.89
CA GLU A 85 -5.20 7.22 -30.91
C GLU A 85 -4.51 7.23 -29.55
N LYS A 86 -5.32 7.54 -28.53
CA LYS A 86 -4.86 7.59 -27.16
C LYS A 86 -4.61 6.16 -26.68
N GLU A 87 -3.38 5.87 -26.25
CA GLU A 87 -3.06 4.57 -25.64
C GLU A 87 -3.58 4.51 -24.20
N CYS A 88 -4.06 3.34 -23.79
CA CYS A 88 -4.51 3.12 -22.43
C CYS A 88 -3.33 3.26 -21.44
N PRO A 89 -3.43 4.07 -20.37
CA PRO A 89 -2.35 4.30 -19.42
C PRO A 89 -2.17 3.15 -18.43
N ILE A 90 -3.10 2.20 -18.40
CA ILE A 90 -3.21 1.15 -17.38
C ILE A 90 -3.34 -0.24 -18.01
N GLU A 91 -2.73 -1.23 -17.37
CA GLU A 91 -2.94 -2.66 -17.64
C GLU A 91 -3.18 -3.40 -16.31
N LEU A 92 -3.88 -4.53 -16.37
CA LEU A 92 -3.97 -5.48 -15.27
C LEU A 92 -2.98 -6.61 -15.51
N ILE A 93 -2.32 -7.11 -14.47
CA ILE A 93 -1.48 -8.31 -14.55
C ILE A 93 -2.00 -9.36 -13.57
N VAL A 94 -2.46 -10.50 -14.10
CA VAL A 94 -2.76 -11.69 -13.32
C VAL A 94 -1.45 -12.45 -13.10
N GLN A 95 -1.00 -12.48 -11.84
CA GLN A 95 0.35 -12.93 -11.51
C GLN A 95 0.37 -14.15 -10.61
N SER A 96 1.34 -15.03 -10.89
CA SER A 96 1.74 -16.14 -10.03
C SER A 96 3.25 -16.25 -9.92
N TRP A 97 3.74 -16.66 -8.76
CA TRP A 97 5.14 -16.88 -8.44
C TRP A 97 5.52 -18.36 -8.45
N SER A 98 4.56 -19.27 -8.24
CA SER A 98 4.82 -20.66 -7.83
C SER A 98 4.17 -21.73 -8.72
N PHE A 99 4.61 -21.84 -9.98
CA PHE A 99 4.25 -22.91 -10.93
C PHE A 99 2.76 -23.28 -10.93
N PRO A 100 1.85 -22.33 -11.22
CA PRO A 100 0.44 -22.65 -11.39
C PRO A 100 0.22 -23.66 -12.53
N ASP A 101 -0.88 -24.41 -12.46
CA ASP A 101 -1.29 -25.32 -13.54
C ASP A 101 -1.91 -24.54 -14.70
N THR A 102 -1.04 -23.95 -15.53
CA THR A 102 -1.40 -23.19 -16.72
C THR A 102 -0.33 -23.29 -17.80
N PRO A 103 -0.72 -23.32 -19.10
CA PRO A 103 0.24 -23.25 -20.20
C PRO A 103 1.04 -21.94 -20.26
N MET A 104 0.65 -20.90 -19.51
CA MET A 104 1.28 -19.58 -19.53
C MET A 104 2.44 -19.44 -18.54
N ALA A 105 2.74 -20.48 -17.77
CA ALA A 105 3.89 -20.49 -16.87
C ALA A 105 5.20 -20.38 -17.67
N ASN A 106 6.04 -19.42 -17.29
CA ASN A 106 7.35 -19.23 -17.89
C ASN A 106 8.36 -20.30 -17.42
N SER A 107 9.58 -20.26 -17.95
CA SER A 107 10.63 -21.24 -17.60
C SER A 107 11.04 -21.25 -16.13
N SER A 108 10.69 -20.21 -15.37
CA SER A 108 10.92 -20.10 -13.93
C SER A 108 9.69 -20.46 -13.11
N GLY A 109 8.59 -20.87 -13.75
CA GLY A 109 7.34 -21.25 -13.11
C GLY A 109 6.40 -20.10 -12.76
N GLY A 110 6.78 -18.86 -13.03
CA GLY A 110 5.92 -17.71 -12.79
C GLY A 110 4.97 -17.46 -13.96
N VAL A 111 3.88 -16.76 -13.70
CA VAL A 111 3.00 -16.20 -14.73
C VAL A 111 2.96 -14.69 -14.57
N TRP A 112 3.09 -13.99 -15.69
CA TRP A 112 2.91 -12.54 -15.79
C TRP A 112 1.93 -12.28 -16.94
N ALA A 113 0.64 -12.48 -16.68
CA ALA A 113 -0.40 -12.40 -17.69
C ALA A 113 -0.95 -10.98 -17.78
N LYS A 114 -0.49 -10.21 -18.77
CA LYS A 114 -0.97 -8.85 -19.04
C LYS A 114 -2.35 -8.89 -19.69
N VAL A 115 -3.26 -8.07 -19.17
CA VAL A 115 -4.64 -7.94 -19.62
C VAL A 115 -4.89 -6.47 -19.94
N ALA A 116 -5.26 -6.20 -21.18
CA ALA A 116 -5.72 -4.88 -21.59
C ALA A 116 -7.17 -4.68 -21.09
N PRO A 117 -7.58 -3.45 -20.75
CA PRO A 117 -8.97 -3.21 -20.41
C PRO A 117 -9.85 -3.31 -21.66
N TYR A 118 -11.05 -3.87 -21.51
CA TYR A 118 -12.03 -3.92 -22.59
C TYR A 118 -12.77 -2.57 -22.75
N GLU A 119 -12.83 -1.79 -21.66
CA GLU A 119 -13.42 -0.45 -21.61
C GLU A 119 -12.57 0.42 -20.68
N TRP A 120 -12.25 1.63 -21.12
CA TRP A 120 -11.54 2.60 -20.29
C TRP A 120 -11.81 4.05 -20.74
N ASP A 121 -11.63 4.96 -19.80
CA ASP A 121 -11.55 6.40 -20.01
C ASP A 121 -10.46 7.02 -19.12
N ASP A 122 -10.41 8.35 -19.04
CA ASP A 122 -9.38 9.10 -18.33
C ASP A 122 -9.39 8.88 -16.80
N THR A 123 -10.43 8.25 -16.28
CA THR A 123 -10.69 8.09 -14.84
C THR A 123 -10.85 6.65 -14.40
N HIS A 124 -11.20 5.73 -15.30
CA HIS A 124 -11.39 4.34 -14.94
C HIS A 124 -11.14 3.35 -16.09
N ALA A 125 -10.83 2.11 -15.73
CA ALA A 125 -10.65 0.99 -16.65
C ALA A 125 -11.32 -0.27 -16.10
N LYS A 126 -11.88 -1.07 -17.01
CA LYS A 126 -12.58 -2.32 -16.72
C LYS A 126 -11.90 -3.49 -17.43
N PHE A 127 -11.69 -4.57 -16.69
CA PHE A 127 -11.09 -5.80 -17.19
C PHE A 127 -12.09 -6.95 -17.00
N SER A 128 -12.30 -7.73 -18.05
CA SER A 128 -13.28 -8.82 -18.04
C SER A 128 -12.66 -10.11 -17.50
N TYR A 129 -13.49 -10.99 -16.94
CA TYR A 129 -13.07 -12.34 -16.60
C TYR A 129 -12.48 -13.10 -17.80
N ASP A 130 -13.13 -13.02 -18.96
CA ASP A 130 -12.72 -13.76 -20.15
C ASP A 130 -11.33 -13.34 -20.63
N ASP A 131 -11.02 -12.04 -20.59
CA ASP A 131 -9.68 -11.54 -20.94
C ASP A 131 -8.62 -11.98 -19.92
N MET A 132 -8.97 -12.02 -18.63
CA MET A 132 -8.09 -12.57 -17.59
C MET A 132 -7.82 -14.06 -17.83
N VAL A 133 -8.84 -14.86 -18.13
CA VAL A 133 -8.70 -16.29 -18.43
C VAL A 133 -7.88 -16.50 -19.70
N ALA A 134 -8.14 -15.72 -20.76
CA ALA A 134 -7.40 -15.82 -22.00
C ALA A 134 -5.91 -15.50 -21.82
N ALA A 135 -5.59 -14.46 -21.04
CA ALA A 135 -4.21 -14.07 -20.75
C ALA A 135 -3.51 -15.04 -19.80
N TYR A 136 -4.21 -15.52 -18.77
CA TYR A 136 -3.65 -16.42 -17.75
C TYR A 136 -3.60 -17.87 -18.23
N GLY A 137 -4.39 -18.25 -19.25
CA GLY A 137 -4.40 -19.56 -19.90
C GLY A 137 -5.32 -20.61 -19.28
N THR A 138 -5.99 -20.29 -18.18
CA THR A 138 -6.94 -21.17 -17.48
C THR A 138 -7.96 -20.36 -16.68
N ALA A 139 -9.13 -20.95 -16.46
CA ALA A 139 -10.18 -20.42 -15.57
C ALA A 139 -9.92 -20.76 -14.09
N ASP A 140 -8.96 -21.64 -13.81
CA ASP A 140 -8.56 -21.98 -12.45
C ASP A 140 -7.57 -20.93 -11.90
N PHE A 141 -8.09 -20.00 -11.12
CA PHE A 141 -7.30 -18.96 -10.47
C PHE A 141 -6.74 -19.36 -9.10
N SER A 142 -6.81 -20.64 -8.69
CA SER A 142 -6.26 -21.10 -7.41
C SER A 142 -4.75 -20.86 -7.24
N GLY A 143 -4.02 -20.72 -8.35
CA GLY A 143 -2.60 -20.40 -8.38
C GLY A 143 -2.28 -18.91 -8.50
N VAL A 144 -3.26 -18.00 -8.50
CA VAL A 144 -3.03 -16.56 -8.62
C VAL A 144 -2.58 -15.99 -7.27
N ASP A 145 -1.40 -15.39 -7.25
CA ASP A 145 -0.80 -14.81 -6.04
C ASP A 145 -1.12 -13.31 -5.90
N ALA A 146 -1.31 -12.60 -7.03
CA ALA A 146 -1.62 -11.19 -7.04
C ALA A 146 -2.35 -10.75 -8.30
N LEU A 147 -3.19 -9.73 -8.16
CA LEU A 147 -3.56 -8.86 -9.28
C LEU A 147 -2.72 -7.60 -9.19
N ASN A 148 -1.93 -7.31 -10.22
CA ASN A 148 -1.16 -6.08 -10.25
C ASN A 148 -1.83 -5.05 -11.14
N ILE A 149 -1.82 -3.81 -10.70
CA ILE A 149 -2.14 -2.66 -11.54
C ILE A 149 -0.84 -2.14 -12.12
N GLY A 150 -0.69 -2.21 -13.44
CA GLY A 150 0.50 -1.75 -14.16
C GLY A 150 0.27 -0.43 -14.86
N ALA A 151 1.30 0.42 -14.89
CA ALA A 151 1.33 1.60 -15.75
C ALA A 151 1.98 1.25 -17.10
N THR A 152 1.34 1.63 -18.20
CA THR A 152 1.90 1.45 -19.54
C THR A 152 3.01 2.48 -19.81
N ALA A 153 3.64 2.41 -20.99
CA ALA A 153 4.83 3.18 -21.32
C ALA A 153 4.70 4.72 -21.18
N ASN A 154 3.47 5.23 -21.26
CA ASN A 154 3.22 6.64 -21.52
C ASN A 154 2.68 7.41 -20.32
N ALA A 155 2.50 6.77 -19.16
CA ALA A 155 1.80 7.39 -18.04
C ALA A 155 2.42 7.05 -16.68
N ASN A 156 2.43 8.05 -15.78
CA ASN A 156 2.52 7.84 -14.35
C ASN A 156 1.09 7.66 -13.81
N LEU A 157 0.79 6.51 -13.20
CA LEU A 157 -0.54 6.17 -12.72
C LEU A 157 -0.67 6.39 -11.20
N THR A 158 -1.79 6.93 -10.75
CA THR A 158 -2.19 6.98 -9.33
C THR A 158 -3.52 6.26 -9.18
N VAL A 159 -3.51 5.14 -8.48
CA VAL A 159 -4.71 4.32 -8.24
C VAL A 159 -5.54 4.93 -7.11
N GLN A 160 -6.84 5.13 -7.35
CA GLN A 160 -7.77 5.67 -6.35
C GLN A 160 -8.61 4.56 -5.71
N SER A 161 -8.99 3.55 -6.49
CA SER A 161 -9.68 2.36 -5.98
C SER A 161 -9.52 1.20 -6.94
N CYS A 162 -9.59 -0.02 -6.42
CA CYS A 162 -9.71 -1.24 -7.21
C CYS A 162 -10.82 -2.11 -6.61
N THR A 163 -11.70 -2.63 -7.46
CA THR A 163 -12.79 -3.53 -7.04
C THR A 163 -12.89 -4.73 -7.98
N ILE A 164 -13.34 -5.87 -7.47
CA ILE A 164 -13.85 -6.97 -8.29
C ILE A 164 -15.34 -7.12 -8.01
N THR A 165 -16.15 -7.09 -9.06
CA THR A 165 -17.61 -7.24 -8.98
C THR A 165 -18.02 -8.71 -9.04
N ASN A 166 -19.26 -9.01 -8.65
CA ASN A 166 -19.92 -10.31 -8.88
C ASN A 166 -19.12 -11.54 -8.42
N CYS A 167 -18.38 -11.42 -7.32
CA CYS A 167 -17.64 -12.54 -6.74
C CYS A 167 -18.58 -13.53 -6.04
N GLU A 168 -18.11 -14.74 -5.79
CA GLU A 168 -18.75 -15.62 -4.82
C GLU A 168 -18.67 -15.04 -3.39
N ASP A 169 -19.55 -15.50 -2.51
CA ASP A 169 -19.50 -15.18 -1.08
C ASP A 169 -18.16 -15.56 -0.44
N ASN A 170 -17.77 -14.83 0.62
CA ASN A 170 -16.57 -15.10 1.43
C ASN A 170 -15.25 -15.03 0.64
N MET A 171 -15.14 -14.15 -0.35
CA MET A 171 -13.87 -13.90 -1.03
C MET A 171 -12.74 -13.49 -0.08
N TYR A 172 -13.03 -12.84 1.04
CA TYR A 172 -12.02 -12.60 2.06
C TYR A 172 -11.67 -13.90 2.79
N ILE A 173 -10.39 -14.28 2.76
CA ILE A 173 -9.85 -15.35 3.57
C ILE A 173 -9.92 -14.89 5.03
N LYS A 174 -10.83 -15.49 5.80
CA LYS A 174 -10.98 -15.16 7.22
C LYS A 174 -9.74 -15.64 7.95
N MET A 175 -8.96 -14.70 8.49
CA MET A 175 -7.92 -15.03 9.46
C MET A 175 -8.50 -15.88 10.58
N THR A 176 -7.85 -17.02 10.83
CA THR A 176 -8.16 -17.88 11.96
C THR A 176 -7.94 -17.10 13.26
N ASP A 177 -8.58 -17.54 14.35
CA ASP A 177 -8.38 -16.92 15.66
C ASP A 177 -6.90 -16.94 16.10
N ALA A 178 -6.16 -17.97 15.69
CA ALA A 178 -4.73 -18.10 15.96
C ALA A 178 -3.90 -17.05 15.20
N GLU A 179 -4.15 -16.87 13.90
CA GLU A 179 -3.46 -15.86 13.08
C GLU A 179 -3.75 -14.44 13.57
N ARG A 180 -5.02 -14.17 13.91
CA ARG A 180 -5.41 -12.89 14.51
C ARG A 180 -4.69 -12.65 15.84
N ALA A 181 -4.58 -13.66 16.71
CA ALA A 181 -3.87 -13.54 17.97
C ALA A 181 -2.37 -13.24 17.80
N GLU A 182 -1.69 -13.88 16.86
CA GLU A 182 -0.28 -13.60 16.55
C GLU A 182 -0.08 -12.23 15.91
N ALA A 183 -1.00 -11.79 15.03
CA ALA A 183 -0.99 -10.43 14.47
C ALA A 183 -1.13 -9.37 15.58
N TYR A 184 -2.07 -9.54 16.52
CA TYR A 184 -2.22 -8.66 17.68
C TYR A 184 -0.98 -8.63 18.57
N LYS A 185 -0.39 -9.79 18.84
CA LYS A 185 0.83 -9.91 19.64
C LYS A 185 2.00 -9.19 18.98
N THR A 186 2.16 -9.33 17.67
CA THR A 186 3.20 -8.63 16.88
C THR A 186 2.99 -7.13 16.92
N ALA A 187 1.77 -6.65 16.68
CA ALA A 187 1.41 -5.24 16.76
C ALA A 187 1.68 -4.66 18.17
N LEU A 188 1.31 -5.40 19.22
CA LEU A 188 1.55 -5.00 20.61
C LEU A 188 3.05 -4.85 20.91
N ILE A 189 3.90 -5.77 20.44
CA ILE A 189 5.35 -5.69 20.60
C ILE A 189 5.90 -4.42 19.91
N VAL A 190 5.47 -4.14 18.68
CA VAL A 190 5.90 -2.95 17.93
C VAL A 190 5.51 -1.67 18.67
N VAL A 191 4.27 -1.58 19.15
CA VAL A 191 3.80 -0.43 19.94
C VAL A 191 4.62 -0.26 21.21
N LEU A 192 4.83 -1.32 22.00
CA LEU A 192 5.62 -1.25 23.24
C LEU A 192 7.08 -0.88 22.98
N ALA A 193 7.70 -1.44 21.94
CA ALA A 193 9.08 -1.12 21.56
C ALA A 193 9.22 0.35 21.13
N SER A 194 8.28 0.88 20.34
CA SER A 194 8.26 2.29 19.93
C SER A 194 8.08 3.24 21.13
N ALA A 195 7.21 2.89 22.08
CA ALA A 195 7.00 3.67 23.30
C ALA A 195 8.28 3.72 24.17
N LEU A 196 8.97 2.59 24.33
CA LEU A 196 10.25 2.53 25.04
C LEU A 196 11.33 3.38 24.38
N ALA A 197 11.44 3.34 23.05
CA ALA A 197 12.41 4.17 22.31
C ALA A 197 12.19 5.67 22.54
N VAL A 198 10.93 6.13 22.55
CA VAL A 198 10.58 7.53 22.84
C VAL A 198 10.97 7.92 24.25
N ILE A 199 10.71 7.07 25.25
CA ILE A 199 11.08 7.31 26.66
C ILE A 199 12.60 7.47 26.80
N VAL A 200 13.38 6.60 26.15
CA VAL A 200 14.85 6.67 26.18
C VAL A 200 15.35 7.99 25.58
N ILE A 201 14.78 8.43 24.46
CA ILE A 201 15.14 9.73 23.84
C ILE A 201 14.83 10.88 24.79
N ILE A 202 13.68 10.88 25.45
CA ILE A 202 13.29 11.92 26.43
C ILE A 202 14.30 11.96 27.59
N ILE A 203 14.68 10.79 28.14
CA ILE A 203 15.67 10.69 29.22
C ILE A 203 17.03 11.25 28.77
N VAL A 204 17.51 10.88 27.59
CA VAL A 204 18.79 11.37 27.05
C VAL A 204 18.77 12.89 26.88
N VAL A 205 17.69 13.44 26.28
CA VAL A 205 17.53 14.90 26.12
C VAL A 205 17.50 15.60 27.48
N PHE A 206 16.75 15.06 28.45
CA PHE A 206 16.68 15.61 29.80
C PHE A 206 18.05 15.61 30.50
N LEU A 207 18.81 14.51 30.39
CA LEU A 207 20.17 14.42 30.91
C LEU A 207 21.13 15.42 30.25
N ILE A 208 21.02 15.65 28.94
CA ILE A 208 21.79 16.67 28.23
C ILE A 208 21.44 18.07 28.75
N ILE A 209 20.16 18.37 28.93
CA ILE A 209 19.70 19.66 29.48
C ILE A 209 20.21 19.88 30.90
N LEU A 210 20.13 18.86 31.77
CA LEU A 210 20.64 18.93 33.14
C LEU A 210 22.16 19.16 33.17
N LYS A 211 22.92 18.41 32.36
CA LYS A 211 24.38 18.60 32.23
C LYS A 211 24.75 19.99 31.71
N ARG A 212 23.93 20.55 30.80
CA ARG A 212 24.16 21.90 30.28
C ARG A 212 23.84 22.96 31.33
N LYS A 213 22.74 22.83 32.10
CA LYS A 213 22.39 23.74 33.20
C LYS A 213 23.43 23.73 34.32
N SER A 214 24.01 22.57 34.67
CA SER A 214 25.04 22.50 35.71
C SER A 214 26.41 23.04 35.30
N SER A 215 26.58 23.47 34.04
CA SER A 215 27.84 24.00 33.53
C SER A 215 27.94 25.54 33.55
N TYR A 216 26.97 26.25 34.15
CA TYR A 216 26.98 27.71 34.28
C TYR A 216 26.68 28.12 35.73
N THR A 217 27.38 29.14 36.23
CA THR A 217 27.15 29.76 37.54
C THR A 217 26.92 31.27 37.38
N TYR A 218 26.23 31.90 38.31
CA TYR A 218 26.02 33.35 38.30
C TYR A 218 27.22 34.05 38.94
N ASP A 219 27.93 34.87 38.17
CA ASP A 219 29.04 35.67 38.67
C ASP A 219 28.51 37.04 39.15
N VAL A 220 28.62 37.26 40.46
CA VAL A 220 28.10 38.44 41.15
C VAL A 220 28.91 39.70 40.81
N ALA A 221 30.17 39.56 40.41
CA ALA A 221 31.03 40.70 40.05
C ALA A 221 30.68 41.26 38.67
N THR A 222 30.30 40.39 37.73
CA THR A 222 29.99 40.78 36.35
C THR A 222 28.48 40.88 36.08
N GLY A 223 27.64 40.38 37.00
CA GLY A 223 26.18 40.37 36.86
C GLY A 223 25.67 39.44 35.76
N LYS A 224 26.46 38.45 35.35
CA LYS A 224 26.17 37.55 34.21
C LYS A 224 26.38 36.08 34.57
N TYR A 225 25.70 35.20 33.85
CA TYR A 225 25.97 33.75 33.92
C TYR A 225 27.23 33.41 33.12
N VAL A 226 28.20 32.77 33.77
CA VAL A 226 29.48 32.35 33.18
C VAL A 226 29.62 30.83 33.22
N LYS A 227 30.30 30.25 32.22
CA LYS A 227 30.52 28.81 32.12
C LYS A 227 31.52 28.37 33.17
N ILE A 228 31.21 27.30 33.91
CA ILE A 228 32.10 26.70 34.91
C ILE A 228 33.23 25.99 34.18
N GLU A 229 34.43 26.55 34.20
CA GLU A 229 35.64 25.85 33.75
C GLU A 229 36.02 24.78 34.77
N LYS A 230 35.92 23.50 34.39
CA LYS A 230 36.45 22.42 35.20
C LYS A 230 37.97 22.44 35.08
N ASN A 231 38.65 22.99 36.08
CA ASN A 231 40.09 22.79 36.22
C ASN A 231 40.37 21.29 36.34
N LYS A 232 41.10 20.72 35.37
CA LYS A 232 41.67 19.38 35.47
C LYS A 232 42.67 19.41 36.63
N LYS A 233 42.35 18.74 37.73
CA LYS A 233 43.36 18.22 38.65
C LYS A 233 43.84 16.88 38.13
#